data_AF-A0A956ZE38-F1
#
_entry.id   AF-A0A956ZE38-F1
#
_cell.length_a   1.000
_cell.length_b   1.000
_cell.length_c   1.000
_cell.angle_alpha   90.00
_cell.angle_beta   90.00
_cell.angle_gamma   90.00
#
_symmetry.space_group_name_H-M   'P 1'
#
loop_
_entity.id
_entity.type
_entity.pdbx_description
1 polymer ?
#
loop_
_entity_poly.entity_id
_entity_poly.type
_entity_poly.pdbx_seq_one_letter_code
_entity_poly.pdbx_strand_id
1 'polypeptide(L)'
;MFRSLAFDLWKTDDTLDTDFASSSENDQSSAAEFASRFELNIAEIAWLKNAELSSINWLKLLSSGPWENDPRRSFVVALINRLSKLLKEKKENLVTGMVTAFDDTLKEHRASLPAEFLPESLILVEGQSEEILLPRFGELKGLDFCENAVHVKSCGGAKQVVRQYLNLRDILALPIVAILDADVVEEAEILKESLRDEDRLLVLANGELEDSFEPAAFIKMINEYIGATGSSAFLPVDRLRTGESRVKQMTQFWRRNKLGSFDKIEFAQVVSQKLESIDVPREFSTLMDTIRESTNDERKELRFAR
;
A
#
# COMPACT_ATOMS: atom_id res chain seq x y z
N MET A 1 12.91 -4.00 -9.29
CA MET A 1 11.71 -3.41 -8.63
C MET A 1 11.32 -4.16 -7.36
N PHE A 2 11.51 -5.49 -7.27
CA PHE A 2 11.53 -6.24 -5.99
C PHE A 2 12.64 -5.82 -4.98
N ARG A 3 13.54 -4.91 -5.39
CA ARG A 3 14.63 -4.36 -4.55
C ARG A 3 14.24 -3.14 -3.70
N SER A 4 13.17 -2.42 -4.02
CA SER A 4 12.72 -1.28 -3.20
C SER A 4 11.64 -1.66 -2.17
N LEU A 5 10.87 -2.74 -2.43
CA LEU A 5 9.83 -3.20 -1.50
C LEU A 5 10.36 -4.07 -0.34
N ALA A 6 11.53 -4.68 -0.49
CA ALA A 6 12.11 -5.51 0.56
C ALA A 6 13.03 -4.73 1.53
N PHE A 7 13.49 -3.51 1.17
CA PHE A 7 14.69 -2.95 1.81
C PHE A 7 14.77 -1.44 2.03
N ASP A 8 13.85 -0.58 1.57
CA ASP A 8 14.04 0.87 1.75
C ASP A 8 13.98 1.34 3.22
N LEU A 9 13.59 0.50 4.20
CA LEU A 9 13.49 0.91 5.60
C LEU A 9 13.76 -0.22 6.63
N TRP A 10 14.98 -0.76 6.64
CA TRP A 10 15.69 -0.88 7.92
C TRP A 10 16.33 0.48 8.26
N LYS A 11 15.58 1.56 8.00
CA LYS A 11 16.10 2.86 7.54
C LYS A 11 17.11 3.42 8.52
N THR A 12 18.32 3.61 8.02
CA THR A 12 19.23 4.72 8.35
C THR A 12 19.04 5.32 9.75
N ASP A 13 19.76 4.78 10.72
CA ASP A 13 20.48 5.66 11.63
C ASP A 13 21.78 6.04 10.93
N ASP A 14 21.90 7.30 10.52
CA ASP A 14 23.09 7.92 9.90
C ASP A 14 24.26 8.07 10.90
N THR A 15 24.34 7.20 11.91
CA THR A 15 25.38 7.25 12.96
C THR A 15 25.83 5.86 13.38
N LEU A 16 26.30 5.02 12.45
CA LEU A 16 27.18 3.91 12.82
C LEU A 16 28.35 3.79 11.85
N ASP A 17 29.46 4.32 12.35
CA ASP A 17 30.83 4.22 11.87
C ASP A 17 31.25 2.80 11.45
N THR A 18 31.84 2.73 10.25
CA THR A 18 33.10 2.05 9.86
C THR A 18 33.48 0.62 10.31
N ASP A 19 32.62 -0.21 10.91
CA ASP A 19 33.06 -1.56 11.37
C ASP A 19 32.53 -2.77 10.56
N PHE A 20 31.86 -2.57 9.42
CA PHE A 20 31.37 -3.69 8.58
C PHE A 20 32.44 -4.37 7.70
N ALA A 21 33.71 -4.00 7.80
CA ALA A 21 34.79 -4.50 6.94
C ALA A 21 35.55 -5.73 7.49
N SER A 22 35.13 -6.35 8.60
CA SER A 22 35.88 -7.45 9.24
C SER A 22 35.00 -8.65 9.63
N SER A 23 34.46 -9.36 8.63
CA SER A 23 34.06 -10.76 8.76
C SER A 23 34.48 -11.51 7.49
N SER A 24 35.75 -11.90 7.45
CA SER A 24 36.28 -13.27 7.65
C SER A 24 36.27 -14.12 6.37
N GLU A 25 37.48 -14.39 5.87
CA GLU A 25 37.83 -15.19 4.67
C GLU A 25 37.25 -16.62 4.63
N ASN A 26 36.61 -17.10 5.70
CA ASN A 26 35.99 -18.44 5.76
C ASN A 26 34.64 -18.55 5.01
N ASP A 27 33.89 -17.46 4.83
CA ASP A 27 32.57 -17.52 4.16
C ASP A 27 32.66 -17.54 2.63
N GLN A 28 33.77 -17.05 2.05
CA GLN A 28 33.96 -17.10 0.59
C GLN A 28 34.23 -18.53 0.07
N SER A 29 34.65 -19.43 0.94
CA SER A 29 34.98 -20.82 0.61
C SER A 29 33.73 -21.68 0.35
N SER A 30 32.64 -21.48 1.10
CA SER A 30 31.45 -22.35 1.04
C SER A 30 30.60 -22.11 -0.22
N ALA A 31 30.45 -20.85 -0.63
CA ALA A 31 29.70 -20.48 -1.83
C ALA A 31 30.39 -20.94 -3.14
N ALA A 32 31.72 -20.90 -3.17
CA ALA A 32 32.51 -21.40 -4.31
C ALA A 32 32.45 -22.93 -4.43
N GLU A 33 32.51 -23.64 -3.30
CA GLU A 33 32.38 -25.10 -3.25
C GLU A 33 30.96 -25.56 -3.62
N PHE A 34 29.92 -24.84 -3.18
CA PHE A 34 28.53 -25.08 -3.57
C PHE A 34 28.31 -24.83 -5.07
N ALA A 35 28.75 -23.68 -5.61
CA ALA A 35 28.62 -23.36 -7.03
C ALA A 35 29.32 -24.38 -7.95
N SER A 36 30.51 -24.85 -7.53
CA SER A 36 31.26 -25.91 -8.20
C SER A 36 30.49 -27.23 -8.23
N ARG A 37 29.88 -27.61 -7.11
CA ARG A 37 29.14 -28.87 -6.96
C ARG A 37 27.87 -28.97 -7.80
N PHE A 38 27.28 -27.85 -8.19
CA PHE A 38 26.02 -27.78 -8.94
C PHE A 38 26.16 -27.23 -10.36
N GLU A 39 27.40 -27.06 -10.86
CA GLU A 39 27.70 -26.60 -12.23
C GLU A 39 27.00 -25.28 -12.61
N LEU A 40 26.84 -24.38 -11.64
CA LEU A 40 26.08 -23.15 -11.84
C LEU A 40 26.80 -22.19 -12.80
N ASN A 41 26.03 -21.54 -13.67
CA ASN A 41 26.57 -20.57 -14.61
C ASN A 41 26.89 -19.23 -13.93
N ILE A 42 27.62 -18.36 -14.65
CA ILE A 42 28.10 -17.07 -14.11
C ILE A 42 26.95 -16.17 -13.63
N ALA A 43 25.78 -16.21 -14.30
CA ALA A 43 24.61 -15.43 -13.89
C ALA A 43 23.96 -15.98 -12.61
N GLU A 44 23.90 -17.31 -12.46
CA GLU A 44 23.38 -18.00 -11.27
C GLU A 44 24.29 -17.81 -10.05
N ILE A 45 25.61 -17.84 -10.25
CA ILE A 45 26.60 -17.52 -9.21
C ILE A 45 26.49 -16.06 -8.79
N ALA A 46 26.31 -15.14 -9.75
CA ALA A 46 26.12 -13.71 -9.45
C ALA A 46 24.78 -13.45 -8.75
N TRP A 47 23.75 -14.23 -9.05
CA TRP A 47 22.46 -14.20 -8.35
C TRP A 47 22.60 -14.74 -6.92
N LEU A 48 23.24 -15.89 -6.72
CA LEU A 48 23.51 -16.47 -5.40
C LEU A 48 24.36 -15.55 -4.54
N LYS A 49 25.44 -15.00 -5.07
CA LYS A 49 26.27 -14.01 -4.35
C LYS A 49 25.50 -12.74 -4.03
N ASN A 50 24.60 -12.28 -4.91
CA ASN A 50 23.70 -11.17 -4.57
C ASN A 50 22.69 -11.57 -3.50
N ALA A 51 22.13 -12.78 -3.57
CA ALA A 51 21.17 -13.32 -2.61
C ALA A 51 21.81 -13.51 -1.22
N GLU A 52 23.08 -13.89 -1.19
CA GLU A 52 23.93 -14.11 -0.01
C GLU A 52 24.49 -12.78 0.56
N LEU A 53 24.83 -11.80 -0.29
CA LEU A 53 25.11 -10.41 0.12
C LEU A 53 23.84 -9.67 0.59
N SER A 54 22.67 -10.13 0.14
CA SER A 54 21.37 -9.75 0.69
C SER A 54 20.87 -10.73 1.75
N SER A 55 21.73 -11.61 2.29
CA SER A 55 21.33 -12.51 3.36
C SER A 55 20.91 -11.66 4.53
N ILE A 56 19.60 -11.59 4.70
CA ILE A 56 18.98 -11.09 5.92
C ILE A 56 19.69 -11.86 7.03
N ASN A 57 20.30 -11.13 7.98
CA ASN A 57 20.82 -11.79 9.17
C ASN A 57 19.59 -12.33 9.92
N TRP A 58 19.21 -13.58 9.62
CA TRP A 58 17.99 -14.20 10.14
C TRP A 58 18.02 -14.31 11.67
N LEU A 59 19.23 -14.27 12.28
CA LEU A 59 19.37 -14.20 13.73
C LEU A 59 18.90 -12.85 14.30
N LYS A 60 18.98 -11.75 13.54
CA LYS A 60 18.43 -10.45 13.96
C LYS A 60 16.89 -10.44 14.01
N LEU A 61 16.22 -11.33 13.27
CA LEU A 61 14.77 -11.52 13.45
C LEU A 61 14.44 -12.18 14.80
N LEU A 62 15.38 -12.92 15.38
CA LEU A 62 15.24 -13.57 16.68
C LEU A 62 15.71 -12.69 17.84
N SER A 63 16.49 -11.63 17.59
CA SER A 63 16.87 -10.64 18.62
C SER A 63 15.75 -9.63 18.90
N SER A 64 15.72 -9.11 20.12
CA SER A 64 14.90 -7.95 20.49
C SER A 64 15.41 -6.68 19.81
N GLY A 65 14.48 -5.79 19.43
CA GLY A 65 14.80 -4.58 18.66
C GLY A 65 13.55 -3.79 18.26
N PRO A 66 13.70 -2.64 17.58
CA PRO A 66 12.57 -1.78 17.20
C PRO A 66 11.56 -2.45 16.25
N TRP A 67 11.96 -3.50 15.54
CA TRP A 67 11.10 -4.32 14.66
C TRP A 67 10.37 -5.46 15.40
N GLU A 68 10.49 -5.55 16.73
CA GLU A 68 9.95 -6.66 17.52
C GLU A 68 8.43 -6.79 17.37
N ASN A 69 7.73 -5.67 17.24
CA ASN A 69 6.28 -5.59 17.05
C ASN A 69 5.87 -5.50 15.57
N ASP A 70 6.80 -5.62 14.62
CA ASP A 70 6.46 -5.56 13.19
C ASP A 70 5.70 -6.84 12.78
N PRO A 71 4.48 -6.73 12.25
CA PRO A 71 3.68 -7.90 11.84
C PRO A 71 4.37 -8.74 10.76
N ARG A 72 5.22 -8.14 9.92
CA ARG A 72 5.99 -8.84 8.89
C ARG A 72 7.01 -9.79 9.51
N ARG A 73 7.62 -9.39 10.64
CA ARG A 73 8.53 -10.26 11.40
C ARG A 73 7.79 -11.48 11.92
N SER A 74 6.63 -11.27 12.55
CA SER A 74 5.79 -12.35 13.09
C SER A 74 5.42 -13.37 12.00
N PHE A 75 5.00 -12.89 10.83
CA PHE A 75 4.74 -13.72 9.65
C PHE A 75 5.97 -14.54 9.22
N VAL A 76 7.13 -13.89 9.05
CA VAL A 76 8.37 -14.56 8.62
C VAL A 76 8.82 -15.62 9.63
N VAL A 77 8.77 -15.31 10.93
CA VAL A 77 9.15 -16.26 11.99
C VAL A 77 8.19 -17.46 12.01
N ALA A 78 6.88 -17.22 11.88
CA ALA A 78 5.88 -18.29 11.80
C ALA A 78 6.13 -19.20 10.58
N LEU A 79 6.43 -18.61 9.43
CA LEU A 79 6.75 -19.33 8.20
C LEU A 79 8.00 -20.20 8.37
N ILE A 80 9.10 -19.64 8.88
CA ILE A 80 10.35 -20.38 9.10
C ILE A 80 10.13 -21.57 10.04
N ASN A 81 9.36 -21.39 11.12
CA ASN A 81 9.05 -22.48 12.06
C ASN A 81 8.27 -23.61 11.39
N ARG A 82 7.29 -23.29 10.54
CA ARG A 82 6.52 -24.28 9.76
C ARG A 82 7.38 -25.02 8.76
N LEU A 83 8.19 -24.30 8.00
CA LEU A 83 9.11 -24.89 7.02
C LEU A 83 10.15 -25.79 7.70
N SER A 84 10.70 -25.39 8.85
CA SER A 84 11.64 -26.19 9.64
C SER A 84 11.02 -27.52 10.10
N LYS A 85 9.74 -27.49 10.53
CA LYS A 85 9.01 -28.70 10.90
C LYS A 85 8.80 -29.62 9.70
N LEU A 86 8.38 -29.08 8.55
CA LEU A 86 8.18 -29.84 7.31
C LEU A 86 9.47 -30.52 6.83
N LEU A 87 10.60 -29.81 6.86
CA LEU A 87 11.90 -30.34 6.46
C LEU A 87 12.35 -31.51 7.36
N LYS A 88 12.03 -31.47 8.66
CA LYS A 88 12.33 -32.56 9.60
C LYS A 88 11.47 -33.80 9.36
N GLU A 89 10.24 -33.62 8.89
CA GLU A 89 9.28 -34.71 8.64
C GLU A 89 9.56 -35.50 7.35
N LYS A 90 10.48 -35.06 6.48
CA LYS A 90 10.90 -35.74 5.22
C LYS A 90 9.73 -36.23 4.35
N LYS A 91 8.70 -35.39 4.15
CA LYS A 91 7.55 -35.74 3.30
C LYS A 91 7.92 -35.90 1.83
N GLU A 92 7.26 -36.82 1.13
CA GLU A 92 7.53 -37.19 -0.28
C GLU A 92 7.24 -36.07 -1.29
N ASN A 93 6.58 -34.98 -0.89
CA ASN A 93 6.36 -33.82 -1.74
C ASN A 93 6.65 -32.50 -1.01
N LEU A 94 7.95 -32.19 -0.89
CA LEU A 94 8.44 -31.04 -0.15
C LEU A 94 7.97 -29.71 -0.75
N VAL A 95 7.94 -29.57 -2.07
CA VAL A 95 7.57 -28.33 -2.77
C VAL A 95 6.11 -27.97 -2.49
N THR A 96 5.19 -28.91 -2.68
CA THR A 96 3.77 -28.68 -2.35
C THR A 96 3.60 -28.34 -0.88
N GLY A 97 4.32 -29.04 0.01
CA GLY A 97 4.29 -28.73 1.45
C GLY A 97 4.78 -27.32 1.78
N MET A 98 5.81 -26.82 1.09
CA MET A 98 6.32 -25.46 1.29
C MET A 98 5.33 -24.39 0.82
N VAL A 99 4.71 -24.59 -0.35
CA VAL A 99 3.67 -23.69 -0.87
C VAL A 99 2.48 -23.63 0.08
N THR A 100 1.95 -24.79 0.49
CA THR A 100 0.84 -24.84 1.45
C THR A 100 1.20 -24.17 2.78
N ALA A 101 2.42 -24.40 3.29
CA ALA A 101 2.86 -23.73 4.51
C ALA A 101 2.94 -22.20 4.35
N PHE A 102 3.37 -21.71 3.19
CA PHE A 102 3.36 -20.28 2.90
C PHE A 102 1.95 -19.73 2.89
N ASP A 103 1.05 -20.33 2.10
CA ASP A 103 -0.33 -19.86 1.93
C ASP A 103 -1.11 -19.88 3.25
N ASP A 104 -1.00 -20.96 4.03
CA ASP A 104 -1.64 -21.06 5.35
C ASP A 104 -1.11 -19.99 6.29
N THR A 105 0.21 -19.72 6.27
CA THR A 105 0.79 -18.69 7.13
C THR A 105 0.36 -17.30 6.70
N LEU A 106 0.29 -17.05 5.39
CA LEU A 106 -0.16 -15.78 4.84
C LEU A 106 -1.61 -15.53 5.23
N LYS A 107 -2.48 -16.53 5.06
CA LYS A 107 -3.90 -16.45 5.42
C LYS A 107 -4.10 -16.13 6.91
N GLU A 108 -3.33 -16.77 7.79
CA GLU A 108 -3.42 -16.52 9.23
C GLU A 108 -2.96 -15.12 9.64
N HIS A 109 -1.99 -14.54 8.93
CA HIS A 109 -1.41 -13.24 9.27
C HIS A 109 -1.97 -12.07 8.45
N ARG A 110 -2.74 -12.34 7.38
CA ARG A 110 -3.13 -11.36 6.35
C ARG A 110 -3.70 -10.07 6.94
N ALA A 111 -4.64 -10.15 7.88
CA ALA A 111 -5.27 -8.99 8.51
C ALA A 111 -4.31 -8.12 9.34
N SER A 112 -3.22 -8.70 9.85
CA SER A 112 -2.19 -7.96 10.60
C SER A 112 -1.07 -7.42 9.72
N LEU A 113 -0.92 -7.97 8.50
CA LEU A 113 0.12 -7.55 7.57
C LEU A 113 -0.29 -6.25 6.87
N PRO A 114 0.65 -5.31 6.66
CA PRO A 114 0.38 -4.10 5.89
C PRO A 114 -0.13 -4.43 4.49
N ALA A 115 -1.06 -3.64 3.97
CA ALA A 115 -1.71 -3.91 2.69
C ALA A 115 -0.71 -3.91 1.50
N GLU A 116 0.38 -3.14 1.60
CA GLU A 116 1.48 -3.11 0.63
C GLU A 116 2.37 -4.36 0.68
N PHE A 117 2.28 -5.17 1.73
CA PHE A 117 3.03 -6.40 1.84
C PHE A 117 2.30 -7.52 1.10
N LEU A 118 2.84 -7.92 -0.06
CA LEU A 118 2.25 -8.90 -0.98
C LEU A 118 0.80 -8.51 -1.39
N PRO A 119 0.64 -7.39 -2.12
CA PRO A 119 -0.67 -6.88 -2.51
C PRO A 119 -1.34 -7.81 -3.52
N GLU A 120 -2.65 -7.97 -3.41
CA GLU A 120 -3.48 -8.67 -4.38
C GLU A 120 -4.18 -7.72 -5.36
N SER A 121 -4.30 -6.43 -5.00
CA SER A 121 -4.77 -5.34 -5.86
C SER A 121 -4.08 -4.02 -5.51
N LEU A 122 -4.06 -3.10 -6.48
CA LEU A 122 -3.41 -1.80 -6.36
C LEU A 122 -4.38 -0.69 -6.73
N ILE A 123 -4.48 0.34 -5.89
CA ILE A 123 -5.21 1.57 -6.17
C ILE A 123 -4.19 2.70 -6.35
N LEU A 124 -4.16 3.28 -7.55
CA LEU A 124 -3.35 4.45 -7.87
C LEU A 124 -4.20 5.70 -7.72
N VAL A 125 -3.75 6.63 -6.89
CA VAL A 125 -4.44 7.88 -6.58
C VAL A 125 -3.52 9.08 -6.81
N GLU A 126 -4.11 10.26 -6.99
CA GLU A 126 -3.34 11.47 -7.26
C GLU A 126 -2.52 11.94 -6.05
N GLY A 127 -3.14 12.03 -4.87
CA GLY A 127 -2.56 12.64 -3.69
C GLY A 127 -2.52 11.73 -2.47
N GLN A 128 -1.91 12.26 -1.40
CA GLN A 128 -1.80 11.56 -0.11
C GLN A 128 -3.09 11.61 0.70
N SER A 129 -3.98 12.58 0.44
CA SER A 129 -5.30 12.65 1.06
C SER A 129 -6.11 11.39 0.79
N GLU A 130 -6.08 10.91 -0.45
CA GLU A 130 -6.78 9.69 -0.88
C GLU A 130 -6.11 8.44 -0.28
N GLU A 131 -4.78 8.41 -0.21
CA GLU A 131 -4.01 7.32 0.41
C GLU A 131 -4.38 7.13 1.90
N ILE A 132 -4.73 8.21 2.60
CA ILE A 132 -5.18 8.19 3.99
C ILE A 132 -6.67 7.86 4.11
N LEU A 133 -7.52 8.46 3.28
CA LEU A 133 -8.98 8.37 3.44
C LEU A 133 -9.59 7.11 2.84
N LEU A 134 -9.06 6.58 1.74
CA LEU A 134 -9.63 5.40 1.08
C LEU A 134 -9.62 4.14 1.96
N PRO A 135 -8.53 3.79 2.68
CA PRO A 135 -8.55 2.66 3.60
C PRO A 135 -9.62 2.84 4.69
N ARG A 136 -9.79 4.07 5.19
CA ARG A 136 -10.82 4.37 6.19
C ARG A 136 -12.23 4.25 5.62
N PHE A 137 -12.47 4.70 4.39
CA PHE A 137 -13.74 4.47 3.70
C PHE A 137 -14.03 2.98 3.54
N GLY A 138 -13.01 2.18 3.18
CA GLY A 138 -13.09 0.73 3.12
C GLY A 138 -13.57 0.14 4.45
N GLU A 139 -12.88 0.44 5.55
CA GLU A 139 -13.23 -0.02 6.89
C GLU A 139 -14.67 0.33 7.26
N LEU A 140 -15.09 1.58 7.04
CA LEU A 140 -16.45 2.07 7.29
C LEU A 140 -17.52 1.41 6.41
N LYS A 141 -17.12 0.78 5.31
CA LYS A 141 -17.98 0.00 4.42
C LYS A 141 -17.77 -1.51 4.55
N GLY A 142 -17.03 -1.97 5.57
CA GLY A 142 -16.79 -3.39 5.81
C GLY A 142 -15.86 -4.03 4.78
N LEU A 143 -14.86 -3.29 4.31
CA LEU A 143 -13.78 -3.79 3.46
C LEU A 143 -12.43 -3.42 4.10
N ASP A 144 -11.80 -4.38 4.77
CA ASP A 144 -10.47 -4.21 5.34
C ASP A 144 -9.41 -4.36 4.24
N PHE A 145 -8.65 -3.29 3.99
CA PHE A 145 -7.63 -3.25 2.94
C PHE A 145 -6.42 -4.13 3.27
N CYS A 146 -6.08 -4.32 4.56
CA CYS A 146 -5.01 -5.22 4.98
C CYS A 146 -5.42 -6.68 4.78
N GLU A 147 -6.64 -7.04 5.19
CA GLU A 147 -7.20 -8.39 5.00
C GLU A 147 -7.33 -8.75 3.51
N ASN A 148 -7.69 -7.78 2.67
CA ASN A 148 -7.87 -7.97 1.23
C ASN A 148 -6.61 -7.65 0.41
N ALA A 149 -5.49 -7.31 1.06
CA ALA A 149 -4.23 -6.93 0.42
C ALA A 149 -4.41 -5.86 -0.69
N VAL A 150 -5.22 -4.84 -0.40
CA VAL A 150 -5.52 -3.70 -1.28
C VAL A 150 -4.55 -2.57 -0.97
N HIS A 151 -3.52 -2.41 -1.79
CA HIS A 151 -2.53 -1.35 -1.59
C HIS A 151 -3.00 -0.06 -2.26
N VAL A 152 -3.06 1.05 -1.51
CA VAL A 152 -3.28 2.40 -2.06
C VAL A 152 -1.93 3.11 -2.20
N LYS A 153 -1.70 3.75 -3.35
CA LYS A 153 -0.45 4.44 -3.64
C LYS A 153 -0.71 5.82 -4.23
N SER A 154 -0.33 6.87 -3.52
CA SER A 154 -0.28 8.23 -4.07
C SER A 154 0.83 8.35 -5.12
N CYS A 155 0.48 9.00 -6.24
CA CYS A 155 1.39 9.13 -7.38
C CYS A 155 1.97 10.55 -7.53
N GLY A 156 1.34 11.57 -6.94
CA GLY A 156 1.73 12.97 -7.10
C GLY A 156 1.10 13.63 -8.33
N GLY A 157 -0.19 13.40 -8.56
CA GLY A 157 -1.01 13.99 -9.62
C GLY A 157 -1.33 13.06 -10.80
N ALA A 158 -2.35 13.40 -11.59
CA ALA A 158 -2.89 12.58 -12.68
C ALA A 158 -1.84 12.08 -13.68
N LYS A 159 -0.93 12.94 -14.14
CA LYS A 159 0.15 12.51 -15.07
C LYS A 159 1.02 11.41 -14.49
N GLN A 160 1.25 11.45 -13.18
CA GLN A 160 2.01 10.41 -12.48
C GLN A 160 1.20 9.13 -12.34
N VAL A 161 -0.11 9.23 -12.10
CA VAL A 161 -1.03 8.07 -12.11
C VAL A 161 -0.95 7.36 -13.46
N VAL A 162 -1.11 8.08 -14.58
CA VAL A 162 -1.00 7.52 -15.93
C VAL A 162 0.35 6.83 -16.14
N ARG A 163 1.45 7.52 -15.82
CA ARG A 163 2.80 6.97 -15.99
C ARG A 163 3.00 5.69 -15.16
N GLN A 164 2.57 5.70 -13.91
CA GLN A 164 2.68 4.53 -13.03
C GLN A 164 1.82 3.39 -13.55
N TYR A 165 0.57 3.66 -13.95
CA TYR A 165 -0.33 2.65 -14.51
C TYR A 165 0.29 1.97 -15.74
N LEU A 166 0.71 2.75 -16.74
CA LEU A 166 1.29 2.21 -17.97
C LEU A 166 2.56 1.39 -17.71
N ASN A 167 3.38 1.80 -16.75
CA ASN A 167 4.56 1.02 -16.36
C ASN A 167 4.19 -0.28 -15.65
N LEU A 168 3.16 -0.26 -14.81
CA LEU A 168 2.83 -1.40 -13.94
C LEU A 168 1.94 -2.42 -14.62
N ARG A 169 1.05 -2.01 -15.54
CA ARG A 169 0.10 -2.92 -16.22
C ARG A 169 0.79 -4.04 -17.01
N ASP A 170 2.00 -3.79 -17.52
CA ASP A 170 2.76 -4.75 -18.32
C ASP A 170 3.65 -5.65 -17.44
N ILE A 171 3.84 -5.28 -16.17
CA ILE A 171 4.75 -5.97 -15.22
C ILE A 171 3.97 -6.80 -14.21
N LEU A 172 2.83 -6.30 -13.75
CA LEU A 172 2.08 -6.88 -12.65
C LEU A 172 0.90 -7.70 -13.18
N ALA A 173 0.64 -8.87 -12.61
CA ALA A 173 -0.58 -9.66 -12.90
C ALA A 173 -1.76 -9.32 -11.96
N LEU A 174 -1.59 -8.36 -11.05
CA LEU A 174 -2.64 -7.94 -10.12
C LEU A 174 -3.54 -6.85 -10.73
N PRO A 175 -4.83 -6.78 -10.34
CA PRO A 175 -5.75 -5.75 -10.81
C PRO A 175 -5.33 -4.38 -10.29
N ILE A 176 -5.39 -3.39 -11.17
CA ILE A 176 -5.06 -2.00 -10.86
C ILE A 176 -6.32 -1.15 -11.02
N VAL A 177 -6.63 -0.36 -10.00
CA VAL A 177 -7.65 0.68 -10.05
C VAL A 177 -6.95 2.04 -10.10
N ALA A 178 -7.21 2.84 -11.12
CA ALA A 178 -6.79 4.24 -11.15
C ALA A 178 -7.94 5.14 -10.73
N ILE A 179 -7.67 6.12 -9.85
CA ILE A 179 -8.63 7.15 -9.45
C ILE A 179 -8.06 8.50 -9.88
N LEU A 180 -8.88 9.27 -10.59
CA LEU A 180 -8.55 10.58 -11.13
C LEU A 180 -9.60 11.61 -10.72
N ASP A 181 -9.18 12.85 -10.51
CA ASP A 181 -10.05 14.00 -10.29
C ASP A 181 -10.89 14.30 -11.55
N ALA A 182 -11.95 15.10 -11.40
CA ALA A 182 -12.92 15.30 -12.46
C ALA A 182 -12.40 16.10 -13.67
N ASP A 183 -11.33 16.89 -13.50
CA ASP A 183 -10.84 17.85 -14.49
C ASP A 183 -9.70 17.32 -15.40
N VAL A 184 -9.21 16.11 -15.15
CA VAL A 184 -8.09 15.49 -15.89
C VAL A 184 -8.54 14.60 -17.05
N VAL A 185 -9.20 15.24 -18.03
CA VAL A 185 -9.83 14.57 -19.18
C VAL A 185 -8.83 13.82 -20.06
N GLU A 186 -7.69 14.44 -20.38
CA GLU A 186 -6.68 13.82 -21.26
C GLU A 186 -6.08 12.56 -20.63
N GLU A 187 -5.71 12.64 -19.35
CA GLU A 187 -5.19 11.52 -18.58
C GLU A 187 -6.21 10.38 -18.46
N ALA A 188 -7.49 10.71 -18.25
CA ALA A 188 -8.56 9.72 -18.19
C ALA A 188 -8.73 8.99 -19.53
N GLU A 189 -8.70 9.68 -20.67
CA GLU A 189 -8.80 9.04 -21.98
C GLU A 189 -7.62 8.10 -22.27
N ILE A 190 -6.38 8.54 -21.95
CA ILE A 190 -5.20 7.68 -22.09
C ILE A 190 -5.35 6.39 -21.29
N LEU A 191 -5.84 6.48 -20.04
CA LEU A 191 -6.08 5.30 -19.21
C LEU A 191 -7.17 4.42 -19.80
N LYS A 192 -8.32 4.98 -20.22
CA LYS A 192 -9.43 4.20 -20.80
C LYS A 192 -8.98 3.38 -22.00
N GLU A 193 -8.19 3.95 -22.90
CA GLU A 193 -7.65 3.24 -24.07
C GLU A 193 -6.63 2.16 -23.69
N SER A 194 -6.08 2.25 -22.49
CA SER A 194 -4.97 1.44 -21.98
C SER A 194 -5.39 0.38 -20.96
N LEU A 195 -6.66 0.34 -20.55
CA LEU A 195 -7.17 -0.55 -19.50
C LEU A 195 -7.09 -2.02 -19.91
N ARG A 196 -6.65 -2.87 -18.98
CA ARG A 196 -6.80 -4.34 -19.06
C ARG A 196 -8.19 -4.74 -18.55
N ASP A 197 -8.62 -5.96 -18.88
CA ASP A 197 -9.95 -6.47 -18.52
C ASP A 197 -10.19 -6.52 -16.99
N GLU A 198 -9.14 -6.80 -16.22
CA GLU A 198 -9.17 -6.82 -14.75
C GLU A 198 -9.03 -5.44 -14.10
N ASP A 199 -8.60 -4.42 -14.84
CA ASP A 199 -8.34 -3.09 -14.30
C ASP A 199 -9.58 -2.20 -14.33
N ARG A 200 -9.58 -1.15 -13.51
CA ARG A 200 -10.69 -0.19 -13.44
C ARG A 200 -10.17 1.24 -13.43
N LEU A 201 -10.97 2.15 -13.98
CA LEU A 201 -10.77 3.59 -13.87
C LEU A 201 -11.99 4.21 -13.19
N LEU A 202 -11.76 4.96 -12.13
CA LEU A 202 -12.73 5.85 -11.52
C LEU A 202 -12.31 7.30 -11.80
N VAL A 203 -13.18 8.05 -12.44
CA VAL A 203 -13.04 9.51 -12.56
C VAL A 203 -14.09 10.12 -11.65
N LEU A 204 -13.68 11.00 -10.73
CA LEU A 204 -14.61 11.63 -9.79
C LEU A 204 -15.68 12.42 -10.54
N ALA A 205 -16.90 12.41 -10.02
CA ALA A 205 -18.01 13.07 -10.69
C ALA A 205 -17.85 14.60 -10.72
N ASN A 206 -17.26 15.19 -9.67
CA ASN A 206 -17.04 16.63 -9.55
C ASN A 206 -15.79 16.93 -8.73
N GLY A 207 -14.95 17.84 -9.25
CA GLY A 207 -13.81 18.39 -8.53
C GLY A 207 -12.81 17.32 -8.05
N GLU A 208 -12.32 17.54 -6.84
CA GLU A 208 -11.32 16.69 -6.17
C GLU A 208 -12.00 15.83 -5.09
N LEU A 209 -11.23 14.97 -4.40
CA LEU A 209 -11.74 14.14 -3.30
C LEU A 209 -12.58 14.94 -2.30
N GLU A 210 -12.14 16.13 -1.90
CA GLU A 210 -12.87 16.95 -0.94
C GLU A 210 -14.25 17.35 -1.44
N ASP A 211 -14.45 17.49 -2.75
CA ASP A 211 -15.73 17.85 -3.40
C ASP A 211 -16.74 16.69 -3.43
N SER A 212 -16.28 15.45 -3.26
CA SER A 212 -17.13 14.25 -3.25
C SER A 212 -18.04 14.13 -2.03
N PHE A 213 -17.65 14.69 -0.88
CA PHE A 213 -18.44 14.60 0.36
C PHE A 213 -19.79 15.31 0.22
N GLU A 214 -20.79 14.96 1.03
CA GLU A 214 -21.99 15.78 1.13
C GLU A 214 -21.68 17.13 1.83
N PRO A 215 -22.27 18.27 1.43
CA PRO A 215 -21.93 19.57 2.00
C PRO A 215 -22.02 19.64 3.53
N ALA A 216 -23.06 19.03 4.11
CA ALA A 216 -23.24 19.00 5.57
C ALA A 216 -22.14 18.17 6.26
N ALA A 217 -21.78 17.01 5.68
CA ALA A 217 -20.69 16.18 6.19
C ALA A 217 -19.35 16.92 6.08
N PHE A 218 -19.06 17.55 4.94
CA PHE A 218 -17.85 18.33 4.74
C PHE A 218 -17.69 19.45 5.78
N ILE A 219 -18.77 20.16 6.10
CA ILE A 219 -18.74 21.24 7.10
C ILE A 219 -18.53 20.70 8.51
N LYS A 220 -19.13 19.55 8.86
CA LYS A 220 -18.84 18.85 10.13
C LYS A 220 -17.34 18.57 10.23
N MET A 221 -16.77 17.92 9.21
CA MET A 221 -15.35 17.55 9.15
C MET A 221 -14.41 18.76 9.21
N ILE A 222 -14.70 19.83 8.48
CA ILE A 222 -13.89 21.05 8.50
C ILE A 222 -13.92 21.72 9.87
N ASN A 223 -15.09 21.81 10.51
CA ASN A 223 -15.16 22.42 11.85
C ASN A 223 -14.45 21.57 12.91
N GLU A 224 -14.48 20.24 12.77
CA GLU A 224 -13.68 19.34 13.61
C GLU A 224 -12.17 19.55 13.41
N TYR A 225 -11.73 19.75 12.16
CA TYR A 225 -10.34 20.05 11.85
C TYR A 225 -9.93 21.43 12.41
N ILE A 226 -10.74 22.47 12.20
CA ILE A 226 -10.49 23.81 12.76
C ILE A 226 -10.39 23.74 14.29
N GLY A 227 -11.30 23.00 14.96
CA GLY A 227 -11.24 22.80 16.40
C GLY A 227 -9.96 22.10 16.86
N ALA A 228 -9.45 21.13 16.08
CA ALA A 228 -8.18 20.45 16.36
C ALA A 228 -6.97 21.39 16.26
N THR A 229 -7.03 22.44 15.43
CA THR A 229 -5.98 23.47 15.36
C THR A 229 -5.96 24.42 16.57
N GLY A 230 -6.93 24.31 17.48
CA GLY A 230 -7.09 25.21 18.63
C GLY A 230 -7.69 26.58 18.28
N SER A 231 -8.15 26.76 17.04
CA SER A 231 -8.81 27.97 16.57
C SER A 231 -10.27 28.04 17.03
N SER A 232 -10.75 29.27 17.30
CA SER A 232 -12.17 29.56 17.55
C SER A 232 -12.95 29.89 16.27
N ALA A 233 -12.30 29.83 15.11
CA ALA A 233 -12.97 30.03 13.83
C ALA A 233 -14.02 28.93 13.61
N PHE A 234 -15.09 29.27 12.88
CA PHE A 234 -16.18 28.35 12.59
C PHE A 234 -16.73 28.62 11.20
N LEU A 235 -16.94 27.55 10.44
CA LEU A 235 -17.55 27.59 9.11
C LEU A 235 -19.03 27.19 9.23
N PRO A 236 -19.98 28.13 9.06
CA PRO A 236 -21.41 27.80 9.12
C PRO A 236 -21.90 27.07 7.86
N VAL A 237 -22.99 26.33 8.02
CA VAL A 237 -23.51 25.34 7.05
C VAL A 237 -23.85 25.96 5.68
N ASP A 238 -24.24 27.23 5.67
CA ASP A 238 -24.68 27.99 4.50
C ASP A 238 -23.54 28.64 3.70
N ARG A 239 -22.29 28.48 4.12
CA ARG A 239 -21.14 29.18 3.51
C ARG A 239 -20.51 28.48 2.33
N LEU A 240 -20.76 27.18 2.16
CA LEU A 240 -20.27 26.47 0.98
C LEU A 240 -21.04 26.93 -0.25
N ARG A 241 -20.31 27.52 -1.19
CA ARG A 241 -20.84 27.92 -2.49
C ARG A 241 -20.85 26.71 -3.42
N THR A 242 -21.98 26.48 -4.07
CA THR A 242 -22.10 25.46 -5.12
C THR A 242 -21.27 25.85 -6.35
N GLY A 243 -20.57 24.90 -6.96
CA GLY A 243 -19.82 25.11 -8.21
C GLY A 243 -18.42 25.73 -8.05
N GLU A 244 -17.95 25.98 -6.83
CA GLU A 244 -16.55 26.31 -6.55
C GLU A 244 -15.90 25.17 -5.77
N SER A 245 -14.69 24.74 -6.17
CA SER A 245 -13.93 23.70 -5.45
C SER A 245 -13.84 24.01 -3.96
N ARG A 246 -14.12 23.02 -3.12
CA ARG A 246 -14.03 23.12 -1.66
C ARG A 246 -12.64 23.48 -1.20
N VAL A 247 -11.59 22.97 -1.86
CA VAL A 247 -10.20 23.31 -1.55
C VAL A 247 -9.94 24.80 -1.75
N LYS A 248 -10.46 25.37 -2.85
CA LYS A 248 -10.38 26.81 -3.11
C LYS A 248 -11.15 27.62 -2.07
N GLN A 249 -12.35 27.17 -1.69
CA GLN A 249 -13.14 27.81 -0.64
C GLN A 249 -12.43 27.76 0.72
N MET A 250 -11.83 26.62 1.09
CA MET A 250 -11.09 26.44 2.34
C MET A 250 -9.82 27.28 2.36
N THR A 251 -9.07 27.33 1.26
CA THR A 251 -7.91 28.22 1.13
C THR A 251 -8.30 29.69 1.37
N GLN A 252 -9.43 30.15 0.81
CA GLN A 252 -9.94 31.50 1.07
C GLN A 252 -10.36 31.70 2.54
N PHE A 253 -11.02 30.70 3.14
CA PHE A 253 -11.44 30.75 4.54
C PHE A 253 -10.23 30.81 5.49
N TRP A 254 -9.23 29.95 5.30
CA TRP A 254 -7.99 29.94 6.09
C TRP A 254 -7.28 31.28 6.05
N ARG A 255 -7.14 31.85 4.84
CA ARG A 255 -6.51 33.16 4.66
C ARG A 255 -7.28 34.28 5.37
N ARG A 256 -8.61 34.31 5.27
CA ARG A 256 -9.45 35.33 5.93
C ARG A 256 -9.40 35.24 7.45
N ASN A 257 -9.29 34.03 7.99
CA ASN A 257 -9.24 33.78 9.43
C ASN A 257 -7.80 33.71 9.99
N LYS A 258 -6.77 33.99 9.17
CA LYS A 258 -5.35 33.96 9.56
C LYS A 258 -4.89 32.60 10.12
N LEU A 259 -5.41 31.52 9.56
CA LEU A 259 -5.10 30.14 9.96
C LEU A 259 -3.89 29.56 9.19
N GLY A 260 -3.19 30.38 8.40
CA GLY A 260 -2.12 29.92 7.52
C GLY A 260 -2.64 29.36 6.20
N SER A 261 -2.05 28.25 5.75
CA SER A 261 -2.48 27.48 4.57
C SER A 261 -3.33 26.30 5.00
N PHE A 262 -4.34 25.96 4.19
CA PHE A 262 -5.10 24.73 4.38
C PHE A 262 -4.21 23.53 4.01
N ASP A 263 -3.96 22.64 4.96
CA ASP A 263 -3.19 21.41 4.76
C ASP A 263 -4.15 20.24 4.54
N LYS A 264 -4.18 19.72 3.31
CA LYS A 264 -5.04 18.59 2.92
C LYS A 264 -4.67 17.30 3.64
N ILE A 265 -3.37 17.09 3.89
CA ILE A 265 -2.86 15.86 4.48
C ILE A 265 -3.25 15.85 5.96
N GLU A 266 -3.01 16.96 6.67
CA GLU A 266 -3.42 17.09 8.06
C GLU A 266 -4.96 17.00 8.20
N PHE A 267 -5.70 17.63 7.29
CA PHE A 267 -7.15 17.48 7.22
C PHE A 267 -7.56 16.01 7.08
N ALA A 268 -6.99 15.27 6.12
CA ALA A 268 -7.28 13.85 5.92
C ALA A 268 -6.96 13.00 7.16
N GLN A 269 -5.84 13.26 7.83
CA GLN A 269 -5.47 12.57 9.07
C GLN A 269 -6.48 12.81 10.19
N VAL A 270 -6.86 14.07 10.45
CA VAL A 270 -7.83 14.40 11.50
C VAL A 270 -9.21 13.82 11.19
N VAL A 271 -9.63 13.92 9.93
CA VAL A 271 -10.96 13.47 9.48
C VAL A 271 -11.07 11.95 9.50
N SER A 272 -10.04 11.22 9.06
CA SER A 272 -10.04 9.74 9.06
C SER A 272 -10.42 9.14 10.41
N GLN A 273 -10.02 9.76 11.51
CA GLN A 273 -10.29 9.30 12.87
C GLN A 273 -11.75 9.51 13.32
N LYS A 274 -12.48 10.43 12.68
CA LYS A 274 -13.82 10.88 13.09
C LYS A 274 -14.93 10.52 12.11
N LEU A 275 -14.58 10.09 10.91
CA LEU A 275 -15.54 9.67 9.89
C LEU A 275 -16.44 8.53 10.37
N GLU A 276 -17.72 8.64 10.00
CA GLU A 276 -18.74 7.61 10.15
C GLU A 276 -19.15 7.05 8.77
N SER A 277 -19.80 5.88 8.75
CA SER A 277 -20.17 5.23 7.47
C SER A 277 -21.13 6.09 6.61
N ILE A 278 -21.94 6.93 7.24
CA ILE A 278 -22.85 7.86 6.53
C ILE A 278 -22.12 9.00 5.82
N ASP A 279 -20.90 9.32 6.27
CA ASP A 279 -20.09 10.40 5.72
C ASP A 279 -19.31 9.98 4.46
N VAL A 280 -19.22 8.68 4.18
CA VAL A 280 -18.49 8.14 3.01
C VAL A 280 -19.22 8.50 1.72
N PRO A 281 -18.56 9.16 0.74
CA PRO A 281 -19.19 9.51 -0.53
C PRO A 281 -19.70 8.29 -1.31
N ARG A 282 -20.76 8.50 -2.08
CA ARG A 282 -21.45 7.42 -2.81
C ARG A 282 -20.56 6.75 -3.87
N GLU A 283 -19.75 7.51 -4.58
CA GLU A 283 -18.83 6.99 -5.59
C GLU A 283 -17.77 6.07 -4.98
N PHE A 284 -17.22 6.41 -3.81
CA PHE A 284 -16.30 5.54 -3.09
C PHE A 284 -16.99 4.33 -2.49
N SER A 285 -18.26 4.45 -2.07
CA SER A 285 -19.02 3.27 -1.63
C SER A 285 -19.15 2.25 -2.78
N THR A 286 -19.46 2.74 -3.98
CA THR A 286 -19.56 1.90 -5.20
C THR A 286 -18.20 1.30 -5.58
N LEU A 287 -17.12 2.07 -5.42
CA LEU A 287 -15.76 1.58 -5.61
C LEU A 287 -15.43 0.42 -4.63
N MET A 288 -15.76 0.55 -3.34
CA MET A 288 -15.50 -0.50 -2.36
C MET A 288 -16.26 -1.79 -2.69
N ASP A 289 -17.50 -1.67 -3.16
CA ASP A 289 -18.27 -2.83 -3.62
C ASP A 289 -17.62 -3.47 -4.86
N THR A 290 -17.14 -2.66 -5.80
CA THR A 290 -16.40 -3.16 -6.99
C THR A 290 -15.10 -3.87 -6.61
N ILE A 291 -14.33 -3.32 -5.66
CA ILE A 291 -13.11 -3.96 -5.18
C ILE A 291 -13.45 -5.29 -4.52
N ARG A 292 -14.49 -5.32 -3.67
CA ARG A 292 -14.95 -6.54 -2.99
C ARG A 292 -15.35 -7.64 -3.98
N GLU A 293 -16.06 -7.29 -5.06
CA GLU A 293 -16.40 -8.25 -6.12
C GLU A 293 -15.17 -8.75 -6.89
N SER A 294 -14.10 -7.94 -6.98
CA SER A 294 -12.86 -8.35 -7.63
C SER A 294 -11.93 -9.19 -6.74
N THR A 295 -12.07 -9.07 -5.41
CA THR A 295 -11.29 -9.82 -4.42
C THR A 295 -12.00 -11.11 -3.98
N ASN A 296 -13.33 -11.15 -4.03
CA ASN A 296 -14.13 -12.37 -3.90
C ASN A 296 -14.26 -13.11 -5.25
N ASP A 297 -14.41 -14.42 -5.16
CA ASP A 297 -14.66 -15.38 -6.25
C ASP A 297 -13.45 -15.85 -7.10
N GLU A 298 -13.08 -17.12 -6.84
CA GLU A 298 -12.55 -18.13 -7.77
C GLU A 298 -11.18 -17.88 -8.45
N ARG A 299 -10.69 -16.64 -8.53
CA ARG A 299 -9.39 -16.32 -9.15
C ARG A 299 -8.18 -16.68 -8.28
N LYS A 300 -8.35 -16.82 -6.96
CA LYS A 300 -7.28 -17.27 -6.07
C LYS A 300 -6.81 -18.69 -6.42
N GLU A 301 -7.72 -19.59 -6.82
CA GLU A 301 -7.33 -20.97 -7.19
C GLU A 301 -6.64 -21.06 -8.55
N LEU A 302 -6.99 -20.20 -9.52
CA LEU A 302 -6.41 -20.21 -10.87
C LEU A 302 -5.04 -19.53 -10.96
N ARG A 303 -4.71 -18.59 -10.06
CA ARG A 303 -3.44 -17.84 -10.08
C ARG A 303 -2.22 -18.68 -9.63
N PHE A 304 -2.43 -19.72 -8.83
CA PHE A 304 -1.37 -20.64 -8.41
C PHE A 304 -1.31 -21.95 -9.24
N ALA A 305 -2.22 -22.11 -10.21
CA ALA A 305 -2.28 -23.28 -11.09
C ALA A 305 -1.58 -23.06 -12.45
N ARG A 306 -0.87 -21.94 -12.65
CA ARG A 306 -0.12 -21.63 -13.88
C ARG A 306 1.36 -21.48 -13.62
#